data_AF-A0A973GB58-F1
#
_entry.id   AF-A0A973GB58-F1
#
_cell.length_a   1.000
_cell.length_b   1.000
_cell.length_c   1.000
_cell.angle_alpha   90.00
_cell.angle_beta   90.00
_cell.angle_gamma   90.00
#
_symmetry.space_group_name_H-M   'P 1'
#
loop_
_entity.id
_entity.type
_entity.pdbx_description
1 polymer ?
#
loop_
_entity_poly.entity_id
_entity_poly.type
_entity_poly.pdbx_seq_one_letter_code
_entity_poly.pdbx_strand_id
1 'polypeptide(L)' 'MVDELDDVAPIDYLVVEFPGSRMTGEGFPVIVDLVERGIIRLLDLVFLR' A
#
# COMPACT_ATOMS: atom_id res chain seq x y z
N MET A 1 -31.13 -1.59 -7.94
CA MET A 1 -30.02 -2.54 -7.79
C MET A 1 -28.78 -1.71 -8.05
N VAL A 2 -28.02 -1.37 -7.02
CA VAL A 2 -26.70 -0.74 -7.20
C VAL A 2 -25.83 -1.76 -7.92
N ASP A 3 -25.13 -1.32 -8.95
CA ASP A 3 -24.31 -2.22 -9.76
C ASP A 3 -23.14 -2.67 -8.88
N GLU A 4 -22.77 -3.95 -8.90
CA GLU A 4 -21.74 -4.53 -8.03
C GLU A 4 -20.36 -3.88 -8.28
N LEU A 5 -20.22 -3.21 -9.42
CA LEU A 5 -19.08 -2.39 -9.82
C LEU A 5 -19.01 -1.02 -9.15
N ASP A 6 -20.12 -0.48 -8.65
CA ASP A 6 -20.17 0.80 -7.94
C ASP A 6 -19.47 0.74 -6.56
N ASP A 7 -19.31 -0.48 -6.00
CA ASP A 7 -18.62 -0.73 -4.72
C ASP A 7 -17.10 -0.89 -4.87
N VAL A 8 -16.58 -0.96 -6.10
CA VAL A 8 -15.15 -1.23 -6.37
C VAL A 8 -14.45 0.06 -6.81
N ALA A 9 -13.61 0.59 -5.92
CA ALA A 9 -12.73 1.73 -6.22
C ALA A 9 -11.43 1.26 -6.90
N PRO A 10 -10.77 2.11 -7.71
CA PRO A 10 -9.46 1.79 -8.28
C PRO A 10 -8.43 1.51 -7.19
N ILE A 11 -7.62 0.47 -7.40
CA ILE A 11 -6.54 0.05 -6.51
C ILE A 11 -5.20 0.37 -7.17
N ASP A 12 -4.36 1.13 -6.48
CA ASP A 12 -2.97 1.35 -6.87
C ASP A 12 -2.08 0.25 -6.27
N TYR A 13 -1.11 -0.23 -7.06
CA TYR A 13 -0.11 -1.20 -6.63
C TYR A 13 1.31 -0.66 -6.88
N LEU A 14 2.18 -0.80 -5.88
CA LEU A 14 3.56 -0.33 -5.91
C LEU A 14 4.53 -1.49 -5.66
N VAL A 15 5.56 -1.60 -6.50
CA VAL A 15 6.71 -2.49 -6.30
C VAL A 15 7.94 -1.64 -6.05
N VAL A 16 8.60 -1.88 -4.92
CA VAL A 16 9.83 -1.17 -4.53
C VAL A 16 10.98 -2.16 -4.48
N GLU A 17 11.99 -1.95 -5.31
CA GLU A 17 13.25 -2.67 -5.23
C GLU A 17 14.19 -1.96 -4.25
N PHE A 18 14.86 -2.74 -3.40
CA PHE A 18 15.91 -2.25 -2.52
C PHE A 18 17.28 -2.71 -3.05
N PRO A 19 18.05 -1.85 -3.71
CA PRO A 19 19.36 -2.21 -4.24
C PRO A 19 20.29 -2.72 -3.13
N GLY A 20 20.86 -3.91 -3.31
CA GLY A 20 21.71 -4.55 -2.31
C GLY A 20 20.97 -5.05 -1.07
N SER A 21 19.65 -5.25 -1.15
CA SER A 21 18.79 -5.82 -0.10
C SER A 21 18.81 -5.05 1.23
N ARG A 22 19.16 -3.76 1.20
CA ARG A 22 19.15 -2.91 2.39
C ARG A 22 17.80 -2.23 2.56
N MET A 23 16.84 -2.95 3.11
CA MET A 23 15.62 -2.35 3.64
C MET A 23 15.93 -1.74 5.02
N THR A 24 15.92 -0.41 5.14
CA THR A 24 16.10 0.29 6.44
C THR A 24 14.80 0.39 7.23
N GLY A 25 13.66 0.24 6.57
CA GLY A 25 12.33 0.39 7.16
C GLY A 25 11.85 1.83 7.30
N GLU A 26 12.66 2.84 6.95
CA GLU A 26 12.35 4.27 7.15
C GLU A 26 11.11 4.75 6.38
N GLY A 27 10.75 4.11 5.27
CA GLY A 27 9.53 4.42 4.52
C GLY A 27 8.24 3.87 5.17
N PHE A 28 8.34 2.84 6.01
CA PHE A 28 7.17 2.18 6.61
C PHE A 28 6.39 3.11 7.55
N PRO A 29 7.04 3.90 8.44
CA PRO A 29 6.35 4.89 9.26
C PRO A 29 5.55 5.91 8.45
N VAL A 30 6.01 6.28 7.24
CA VAL A 30 5.28 7.21 6.37
C VAL A 30 4.00 6.57 5.84
N ILE A 31 4.05 5.29 5.46
CA ILE A 31 2.86 4.54 5.03
C ILE A 31 1.85 4.45 6.19
N VAL A 32 2.33 4.17 7.41
CA VAL A 32 1.49 4.12 8.61
C VAL A 32 0.80 5.46 8.87
N ASP A 33 1.51 6.58 8.82
CA ASP A 33 0.93 7.92 9.00
C ASP A 33 -0.21 8.19 8.00
N LEU A 34 -0.02 7.82 6.72
CA LEU A 34 -1.05 8.01 5.69
C LEU A 34 -2.29 7.15 5.94
N VAL A 35 -2.12 5.93 6.45
CA VAL A 35 -3.23 5.06 6.84
C VAL A 35 -3.97 5.62 8.05
N GLU A 36 -3.25 6.04 9.09
CA GLU A 36 -3.83 6.61 10.30
C GLU A 36 -4.63 7.89 10.03
N ARG A 37 -4.16 8.70 9.07
CA ARG A 37 -4.87 9.91 8.60
C ARG A 37 -6.04 9.61 7.66
N GLY A 38 -6.26 8.34 7.30
CA GLY A 38 -7.33 7.91 6.40
C GLY A 38 -7.13 8.37 4.95
N ILE A 39 -5.91 8.69 4.54
CA ILE A 39 -5.58 9.16 3.18
C ILE A 39 -5.52 7.98 2.22
N ILE A 40 -4.93 6.86 2.67
CA ILE A 40 -4.85 5.62 1.89
C ILE A 40 -5.44 4.46 2.70
N ARG A 41 -5.88 3.42 1.99
CA ARG A 41 -6.22 2.12 2.58
C ARG A 41 -5.25 1.08 2.07
N LEU A 42 -4.59 0.37 2.98
CA LEU A 42 -3.69 -0.73 2.63
C LEU A 42 -4.50 -2.03 2.57
N LEU A 43 -4.50 -2.71 1.42
CA LEU A 43 -5.17 -3.99 1.25
C LEU A 43 -4.27 -5.16 1.66
N ASP A 44 -3.02 -5.17 1.21
CA ASP A 44 -2.03 -6.18 1.54
C ASP A 44 -0.60 -5.64 1.35
N LEU A 45 0.39 -6.30 1.97
CA LEU A 45 1.81 -5.99 1.84
C LEU A 45 2.65 -7.26 1.88
N VAL A 46 3.46 -7.47 0.84
CA VAL A 46 4.28 -8.69 0.67
C VAL A 46 5.76 -8.33 0.54
N PHE A 47 6.61 -9.11 1.20
CA PHE A 47 8.06 -9.07 1.03
C PHE A 47 8.52 -10.18 0.10
N LEU A 48 9.23 -9.81 -0.96
CA LEU A 48 9.86 -10.73 -1.90
C LEU A 48 11.31 -10.98 -1.51
N ARG A 49 11.80 -12.20 -1.73
CA ARG A 49 13.18 -12.64 -1.44
C ARG A 49 13.95 -12.94 -2.72
#